data_AF-A0A3B6I2P8-F1
#
_entry.id   AF-A0A3B6I2P8-F1
#
_cell.length_a   1.000
_cell.length_b   1.000
_cell.length_c   1.000
_cell.angle_alpha   90.00
_cell.angle_beta   90.00
_cell.angle_gamma   90.00
#
_symmetry.space_group_name_H-M   'P 1'
#
loop_
_entity.id
_entity.type
_entity.pdbx_description
1 polymer ?
#
loop_
_entity_poly.entity_id
_entity_poly.type
_entity_poly.pdbx_seq_one_letter_code
_entity_poly.pdbx_strand_id
1 'polypeptide(L)'
;MRQRTGAHRLCPLISPSQRAPPRLHAPRSRASPMARWAAVCAVAVALALLAASSAAAWLHEEFTTEGNVRAGYDARGQQVASIVLDRQSGGAFRSRRSYLYGQFSVQIKLVPGNSAGTVASFYLSSGDGPGHDEIDMEFMGNSTGQPVALNTNVWANGDGKKEQQFYLWFDPAADYHTYTIIWNDRNIIFKVDDLVLRCFTRHADLPYPGAKPMSVHATLWDGSYWATQRGKVKVDWSAAPFVVSYRGYLADACAPAGAGRPLACPAGTGRWMRRRPSAAERGTVAWAKKNYMRYNYCDDGWRFPKGFPAECSRS
;
A
#
# COMPACT_ATOMS: atom_id res chain seq x y z
N MET A 1 -12.14 89.05 27.54
CA MET A 1 -12.79 89.65 28.72
C MET A 1 -12.03 89.15 29.95
N ARG A 2 -11.43 90.08 30.73
CA ARG A 2 -11.08 90.05 32.18
C ARG A 2 -10.69 88.71 32.86
N GLN A 3 -9.72 88.58 33.77
CA GLN A 3 -8.81 89.47 34.50
C GLN A 3 -8.00 88.59 35.50
N ARG A 4 -6.79 89.06 35.87
CA ARG A 4 -6.18 89.08 37.23
C ARG A 4 -5.85 87.75 37.92
N THR A 5 -4.56 87.39 38.13
CA THR A 5 -3.55 87.87 39.12
C THR A 5 -3.84 87.54 40.58
N GLY A 6 -2.85 86.93 41.24
CA GLY A 6 -2.64 86.86 42.69
C GLY A 6 -2.41 85.41 43.15
N ALA A 7 -1.55 85.05 44.10
CA ALA A 7 -0.51 85.76 44.86
C ALA A 7 0.37 84.67 45.52
N HIS A 8 1.59 85.05 45.89
CA HIS A 8 2.57 84.25 46.63
C HIS A 8 2.06 83.75 48.00
N ARG A 9 2.55 82.58 48.45
CA ARG A 9 3.30 82.40 49.73
C ARG A 9 3.83 80.98 49.92
N LEU A 10 5.03 80.92 50.48
CA LEU A 10 5.88 79.76 50.73
C LEU A 10 5.64 79.13 52.12
N CYS A 11 5.84 77.81 52.17
CA CYS A 11 6.33 76.94 53.26
C CYS A 11 5.51 76.82 54.56
N PRO A 12 5.40 75.59 55.12
CA PRO A 12 6.53 75.01 55.87
C PRO A 12 6.83 73.52 55.63
N LEU A 13 8.07 73.16 56.00
CA LEU A 13 8.67 71.84 56.11
C LEU A 13 8.19 71.09 57.36
N ILE A 14 8.10 69.74 57.30
CA ILE A 14 8.86 68.73 58.09
C ILE A 14 8.16 67.34 58.03
N SER A 15 8.89 66.37 57.47
CA SER A 15 9.04 64.89 57.67
C SER A 15 8.02 64.02 58.45
N PRO A 16 8.16 62.66 58.42
CA PRO A 16 8.41 61.74 57.29
C PRO A 16 7.49 60.47 57.34
N SER A 17 7.25 59.79 56.21
CA SER A 17 6.86 58.36 56.27
C SER A 17 7.15 57.58 54.98
N GLN A 18 8.05 56.61 55.13
CA GLN A 18 8.13 55.29 54.48
C GLN A 18 8.05 55.18 52.95
N ARG A 19 9.23 55.03 52.32
CA ARG A 19 9.39 54.50 50.94
C ARG A 19 9.45 52.97 50.96
N ALA A 20 8.64 52.32 50.14
CA ALA A 20 8.80 50.93 49.74
C ALA A 20 9.95 50.78 48.71
N PRO A 21 10.68 49.64 48.69
CA PRO A 21 11.78 49.44 47.75
C PRO A 21 11.27 49.13 46.33
N PRO A 22 11.99 49.56 45.26
CA PRO A 22 11.63 49.24 43.89
C PRO A 22 11.93 47.77 43.55
N ARG A 23 11.04 47.15 42.78
CA ARG A 23 11.21 45.80 42.23
C ARG A 23 12.37 45.79 41.23
N LEU A 24 13.34 44.91 41.45
CA LEU A 24 14.40 44.58 40.49
C LEU A 24 13.78 43.79 39.32
N HIS A 25 13.78 44.38 38.12
CA HIS A 25 13.52 43.65 36.88
C HIS A 25 14.76 42.84 36.51
N ALA A 26 14.63 41.51 36.47
CA ALA A 26 15.66 40.64 35.92
C ALA A 26 15.83 40.91 34.40
N PRO A 27 17.06 40.95 33.87
CA PRO A 27 17.27 41.14 32.44
C PRO A 27 16.79 39.92 31.66
N ARG A 28 15.91 40.14 30.69
CA ARG A 28 15.54 39.12 29.70
C ARG A 28 16.76 38.84 28.81
N SER A 29 17.45 37.72 29.05
CA SER A 29 18.49 37.24 28.15
C SER A 29 17.86 36.89 26.79
N ARG A 30 18.22 37.64 25.74
CA ARG A 30 17.87 37.29 24.37
C ARG A 30 18.89 36.26 23.89
N ALA A 31 18.45 35.02 23.70
CA ALA A 31 19.28 33.97 23.10
C ALA A 31 19.82 34.43 21.73
N SER A 32 21.10 34.15 21.48
CA SER A 32 21.80 34.55 20.25
C SER A 32 21.17 33.90 19.00
N PRO A 33 21.28 34.52 17.82
CA PRO A 33 20.71 33.96 16.58
C PRO A 33 21.21 32.54 16.30
N MET A 34 22.49 32.25 16.59
CA MET A 34 23.06 30.89 16.48
C MET A 34 22.36 29.86 17.38
N ALA A 35 21.99 30.23 18.61
CA ALA A 35 21.26 29.35 19.51
C ALA A 35 19.85 29.02 18.99
N ARG A 36 19.22 29.96 18.27
CA ARG A 36 17.92 29.74 17.63
C ARG A 36 18.03 28.79 16.44
N TRP A 37 19.05 28.92 15.60
CA TRP A 37 19.29 28.01 14.49
C TRP A 37 19.67 26.60 14.98
N ALA A 38 20.50 26.47 16.01
CA ALA A 38 20.81 25.20 16.63
C ALA A 38 19.57 24.50 17.22
N ALA A 39 18.68 25.25 17.87
CA ALA A 39 17.42 24.72 18.39
C ALA A 39 16.46 24.28 17.27
N VAL A 40 16.36 25.05 16.17
CA VAL A 40 15.55 24.67 15.00
C VAL A 40 16.11 23.42 14.32
N CYS A 41 17.42 23.32 14.14
CA CYS A 41 18.06 22.13 13.61
C CYS A 41 17.89 20.92 14.53
N ALA A 42 18.02 21.08 15.85
CA ALA A 42 17.81 20.01 16.82
C ALA A 42 16.35 19.53 16.83
N VAL A 43 15.37 20.44 16.71
CA VAL A 43 13.95 20.09 16.57
C VAL A 43 13.67 19.41 15.23
N ALA A 44 14.27 19.87 14.13
CA ALA A 44 14.13 19.24 12.82
C ALA A 44 14.75 17.82 12.80
N VAL A 45 15.92 17.64 13.42
CA VAL A 45 16.56 16.33 13.60
C VAL A 45 15.74 15.46 14.54
N ALA A 46 15.21 15.99 15.64
CA ALA A 46 14.32 15.24 16.54
C ALA A 46 13.01 14.84 15.85
N LEU A 47 12.42 15.71 15.02
CA LEU A 47 11.24 15.39 14.20
C LEU A 47 11.55 14.36 13.11
N ALA A 48 12.74 14.43 12.49
CA ALA A 48 13.19 13.43 11.52
C ALA A 48 13.50 12.08 12.19
N LEU A 49 14.06 12.09 13.41
CA LEU A 49 14.27 10.90 14.23
C LEU A 49 12.96 10.33 14.78
N LEU A 50 11.96 11.18 15.09
CA LEU A 50 10.60 10.76 15.45
C LEU A 50 9.82 10.21 14.25
N ALA A 51 10.05 10.74 13.04
CA ALA A 51 9.52 10.17 11.81
C ALA A 51 10.22 8.85 11.43
N ALA A 52 11.46 8.64 11.87
CA ALA A 52 12.18 7.38 11.75
C ALA A 52 11.85 6.38 12.88
N SER A 53 11.23 6.83 13.99
CA SER A 53 10.91 6.02 15.16
C SER A 53 9.48 5.46 15.14
N SER A 54 9.11 4.79 14.06
CA SER A 54 8.37 3.53 14.07
C SER A 54 8.25 3.06 12.63
N ALA A 55 9.18 2.22 12.18
CA ALA A 55 8.76 1.17 11.29
C ALA A 55 7.79 0.30 12.10
N ALA A 56 6.51 0.72 12.14
CA ALA A 56 5.48 0.03 12.89
C ALA A 56 5.53 -1.45 12.51
N ALA A 57 5.41 -2.32 13.51
CA ALA A 57 5.49 -3.75 13.33
C ALA A 57 4.21 -4.26 12.63
N TRP A 58 4.04 -3.89 11.36
CA TRP A 58 2.83 -4.08 10.58
C TRP A 58 2.43 -5.54 10.41
N LEU A 59 3.38 -6.48 10.31
CA LEU A 59 3.05 -7.87 10.00
C LEU A 59 2.13 -8.46 11.06
N HIS A 60 2.54 -8.44 12.34
CA HIS A 60 1.77 -9.06 13.41
C HIS A 60 0.70 -8.13 14.00
N GLU A 61 0.66 -6.87 13.62
CA GLU A 61 -0.44 -5.96 13.93
C GLU A 61 -1.59 -6.14 12.93
N GLU A 62 -1.27 -6.14 11.64
CA GLU A 62 -2.26 -6.16 10.56
C GLU A 62 -2.61 -7.58 10.08
N PHE A 63 -1.69 -8.56 10.20
CA PHE A 63 -1.85 -9.92 9.66
C PHE A 63 -1.64 -11.07 10.65
N THR A 64 -2.42 -12.14 10.47
CA THR A 64 -2.11 -13.47 10.97
C THR A 64 -1.20 -14.19 9.97
N THR A 65 -0.30 -15.06 10.46
CA THR A 65 0.68 -15.79 9.63
C THR A 65 0.46 -17.30 9.73
N GLU A 66 0.71 -18.02 8.63
CA GLU A 66 0.65 -19.48 8.52
C GLU A 66 1.88 -20.00 7.76
N GLY A 67 2.36 -21.18 8.14
CA GLY A 67 3.52 -21.80 7.49
C GLY A 67 4.82 -21.02 7.74
N ASN A 68 5.70 -20.99 6.74
CA ASN A 68 7.05 -20.47 6.88
C ASN A 68 7.13 -18.95 6.59
N VAL A 69 6.67 -18.16 7.57
CA VAL A 69 6.75 -16.69 7.55
C VAL A 69 7.76 -16.19 8.57
N ARG A 70 8.62 -15.27 8.16
CA ARG A 70 9.67 -14.66 9.01
C ARG A 70 9.50 -13.15 9.04
N ALA A 71 9.65 -12.56 10.22
CA ALA A 71 9.75 -11.11 10.39
C ALA A 71 11.20 -10.70 10.66
N GLY A 72 11.63 -9.61 10.05
CA GLY A 72 12.95 -9.00 10.26
C GLY A 72 12.91 -7.52 9.95
N TYR A 73 14.10 -6.91 9.85
CA TYR A 73 14.25 -5.50 9.52
C TYR A 73 15.34 -5.33 8.47
N ASP A 74 15.18 -4.38 7.55
CA ASP A 74 16.23 -4.02 6.62
C ASP A 74 17.27 -3.08 7.27
N ALA A 75 18.30 -2.71 6.52
CA ALA A 75 19.38 -1.85 6.99
C ALA A 75 18.92 -0.44 7.41
N ARG A 76 17.70 -0.02 7.02
CA ARG A 76 17.10 1.27 7.41
C ARG A 76 16.15 1.12 8.61
N GLY A 77 16.04 -0.09 9.17
CA GLY A 77 15.13 -0.39 10.27
C GLY A 77 13.68 -0.59 9.83
N GLN A 78 13.39 -0.71 8.54
CA GLN A 78 12.02 -0.97 8.06
C GLN A 78 11.66 -2.45 8.24
N GLN A 79 10.49 -2.76 8.80
CA GLN A 79 10.06 -4.15 8.98
C GLN A 79 9.85 -4.84 7.62
N VAL A 80 10.47 -6.02 7.48
CA VAL A 80 10.34 -6.91 6.33
C VAL A 80 9.71 -8.22 6.78
N ALA A 81 8.62 -8.62 6.12
CA ALA A 81 8.06 -9.95 6.20
C ALA A 81 8.60 -10.79 5.04
N SER A 82 9.06 -12.01 5.28
CA SER A 82 9.49 -12.93 4.23
C SER A 82 8.69 -14.22 4.30
N ILE A 83 8.13 -14.63 3.17
CA ILE A 83 7.53 -15.95 3.01
C ILE A 83 8.58 -16.84 2.36
N VAL A 84 8.80 -18.01 2.95
CA VAL A 84 9.79 -18.99 2.49
C VAL A 84 9.06 -20.22 1.97
N LEU A 85 9.50 -20.72 0.83
CA LEU A 85 9.04 -21.97 0.25
C LEU A 85 10.19 -22.95 0.16
N ASP A 86 9.99 -24.10 0.77
CA ASP A 86 10.84 -25.27 0.68
C ASP A 86 9.98 -26.52 0.45
N ARG A 87 10.62 -27.69 0.40
CA ARG A 87 9.94 -28.95 0.09
C ARG A 87 8.91 -29.37 1.16
N GLN A 88 8.96 -28.80 2.36
CA GLN A 88 8.07 -29.13 3.46
C GLN A 88 6.82 -28.25 3.45
N SER A 89 6.99 -26.95 3.22
CA SER A 89 5.88 -26.00 3.24
C SER A 89 6.18 -24.70 2.51
N GLY A 90 5.12 -24.03 2.07
CA GLY A 90 5.13 -22.61 1.78
C GLY A 90 4.77 -21.78 3.00
N GLY A 91 4.20 -20.60 2.77
CA GLY A 91 3.64 -19.80 3.84
C GLY A 91 2.66 -18.76 3.32
N ALA A 92 1.98 -18.13 4.28
CA ALA A 92 0.96 -17.15 4.01
C ALA A 92 0.86 -16.12 5.13
N PHE A 93 0.43 -14.90 4.79
CA PHE A 93 -0.13 -14.00 5.77
C PHE A 93 -1.45 -13.42 5.27
N ARG A 94 -2.40 -13.24 6.20
CA ARG A 94 -3.78 -12.80 5.95
C ARG A 94 -4.16 -11.68 6.90
N SER A 95 -4.79 -10.62 6.39
CA SER A 95 -5.15 -9.48 7.21
C SER A 95 -6.19 -9.88 8.26
N ARG A 96 -6.03 -9.36 9.49
CA ARG A 96 -7.00 -9.55 10.59
C ARG A 96 -8.36 -8.96 10.27
N ARG A 97 -8.35 -7.86 9.52
CA ARG A 97 -9.56 -7.16 9.06
C ARG A 97 -9.93 -7.61 7.66
N SER A 98 -11.22 -7.55 7.36
CA SER A 98 -11.73 -7.55 6.00
C SER A 98 -12.16 -6.14 5.61
N TYR A 99 -12.14 -5.85 4.32
CA TYR A 99 -12.38 -4.54 3.76
C TYR A 99 -13.42 -4.61 2.66
N LEU A 100 -14.25 -3.58 2.52
CA LEU A 100 -15.10 -3.38 1.36
C LEU A 100 -14.66 -2.09 0.68
N TYR A 101 -13.93 -2.25 -0.42
CA TYR A 101 -13.20 -1.20 -1.14
C TYR A 101 -12.01 -0.60 -0.37
N GLY A 102 -11.05 -0.09 -1.14
CA GLY A 102 -9.82 0.50 -0.62
C GLY A 102 -8.70 0.60 -1.65
N GLN A 103 -7.59 1.18 -1.21
CA GLN A 103 -6.29 1.07 -1.87
C GLN A 103 -5.36 0.24 -0.97
N PHE A 104 -4.80 -0.81 -1.54
CA PHE A 104 -3.88 -1.73 -0.88
C PHE A 104 -2.56 -1.72 -1.63
N SER A 105 -1.49 -1.31 -0.97
CA SER A 105 -0.14 -1.25 -1.53
C SER A 105 0.81 -2.07 -0.69
N VAL A 106 1.74 -2.76 -1.34
CA VAL A 106 2.86 -3.42 -0.67
C VAL A 106 4.09 -3.36 -1.57
N GLN A 107 5.27 -3.27 -0.97
CA GLN A 107 6.52 -3.44 -1.70
C GLN A 107 6.93 -4.90 -1.67
N ILE A 108 7.19 -5.49 -2.84
CA ILE A 108 7.55 -6.90 -2.98
C ILE A 108 8.89 -7.00 -3.70
N LYS A 109 9.78 -7.84 -3.16
CA LYS A 109 10.99 -8.30 -3.83
C LYS A 109 10.91 -9.81 -4.01
N LEU A 110 10.94 -10.25 -5.27
CA LEU A 110 10.69 -11.64 -5.66
C LEU A 110 11.94 -12.52 -5.53
N VAL A 111 11.74 -13.82 -5.78
CA VAL A 111 12.77 -14.86 -5.72
C VAL A 111 13.84 -14.61 -6.81
N PRO A 112 15.13 -14.49 -6.46
CA PRO A 112 16.20 -14.35 -7.44
C PRO A 112 16.55 -15.68 -8.11
N GLY A 113 17.23 -15.61 -9.26
CA GLY A 113 17.76 -16.80 -9.93
C GLY A 113 16.66 -17.71 -10.52
N ASN A 114 16.78 -19.02 -10.31
CA ASN A 114 15.78 -19.97 -10.80
C ASN A 114 14.59 -20.01 -9.83
N SER A 115 13.46 -19.45 -10.26
CA SER A 115 12.20 -19.44 -9.51
C SER A 115 11.08 -20.23 -10.21
N ALA A 116 11.44 -21.04 -11.23
CA ALA A 116 10.48 -21.82 -11.99
C ALA A 116 9.59 -22.67 -11.07
N GLY A 117 8.30 -22.74 -11.40
CA GLY A 117 7.26 -23.43 -10.65
C GLY A 117 6.76 -22.71 -9.40
N THR A 118 7.42 -21.66 -8.92
CA THR A 118 6.94 -20.91 -7.74
C THR A 118 5.86 -19.89 -8.12
N VAL A 119 4.90 -19.67 -7.22
CA VAL A 119 3.90 -18.59 -7.33
C VAL A 119 3.89 -17.79 -6.04
N ALA A 120 4.27 -16.51 -6.14
CA ALA A 120 4.05 -15.54 -5.08
C ALA A 120 2.75 -14.78 -5.33
N SER A 121 2.01 -14.38 -4.31
CA SER A 121 0.75 -13.67 -4.48
C SER A 121 0.62 -12.45 -3.58
N PHE A 122 -0.17 -11.48 -4.05
CA PHE A 122 -0.76 -10.41 -3.25
C PHE A 122 -2.19 -10.20 -3.75
N TYR A 123 -3.17 -10.57 -2.95
CA TYR A 123 -4.56 -10.63 -3.41
C TYR A 123 -5.56 -10.28 -2.32
N LEU A 124 -6.81 -10.05 -2.72
CA LEU A 124 -7.94 -9.91 -1.81
C LEU A 124 -8.93 -11.03 -2.06
N SER A 125 -9.45 -11.66 -1.01
CA SER A 125 -10.46 -12.73 -1.16
C SER A 125 -11.52 -12.65 -0.07
N SER A 126 -12.77 -13.00 -0.42
CA SER A 126 -13.88 -13.15 0.53
C SER A 126 -13.93 -14.54 1.20
N GLY A 127 -12.95 -15.40 0.92
CA GLY A 127 -12.84 -16.78 1.41
C GLY A 127 -13.04 -17.83 0.30
N ASP A 128 -13.00 -19.11 0.64
CA ASP A 128 -12.88 -20.21 -0.34
C ASP A 128 -14.22 -20.77 -0.85
N GLY A 129 -15.34 -20.10 -0.55
CA GLY A 129 -16.67 -20.57 -0.94
C GLY A 129 -16.90 -20.50 -2.45
N PRO A 130 -17.83 -21.28 -3.02
CA PRO A 130 -18.07 -21.33 -4.48
C PRO A 130 -18.55 -20.00 -5.07
N GLY A 131 -19.08 -19.09 -4.25
CA GLY A 131 -19.50 -17.76 -4.65
C GLY A 131 -18.54 -16.67 -4.20
N HIS A 132 -17.26 -16.93 -4.00
CA HIS A 132 -16.32 -15.91 -3.51
C HIS A 132 -16.09 -14.78 -4.53
N ASP A 133 -15.71 -13.62 -3.99
CA ASP A 133 -15.12 -12.51 -4.72
C ASP A 133 -13.61 -12.53 -4.46
N GLU A 134 -12.78 -12.24 -5.47
CA GLU A 134 -11.33 -12.25 -5.36
C GLU A 134 -10.66 -11.32 -6.40
N ILE A 135 -9.52 -10.72 -6.03
CA ILE A 135 -8.74 -9.79 -6.87
C ILE A 135 -7.26 -10.12 -6.72
N ASP A 136 -6.63 -10.58 -7.81
CA ASP A 136 -5.33 -11.24 -7.74
C ASP A 136 -4.21 -10.46 -8.39
N MET A 137 -3.04 -10.48 -7.74
CA MET A 137 -1.73 -10.31 -8.38
C MET A 137 -0.87 -11.52 -8.04
N GLU A 138 -0.59 -12.37 -9.02
CA GLU A 138 0.22 -13.58 -8.85
C GLU A 138 1.48 -13.48 -9.70
N PHE A 139 2.63 -13.65 -9.08
CA PHE A 139 3.94 -13.61 -9.71
C PHE A 139 4.41 -15.03 -9.96
N MET A 140 4.32 -15.46 -11.23
CA MET A 140 4.75 -16.77 -11.66
C MET A 140 6.26 -16.73 -11.95
N GLY A 141 7.02 -17.44 -11.13
CA GLY A 141 8.46 -17.56 -11.28
C GLY A 141 8.86 -18.22 -12.60
N ASN A 142 10.15 -18.11 -12.94
CA ASN A 142 10.67 -18.58 -14.23
C ASN A 142 12.09 -19.10 -14.09
N SER A 143 12.58 -19.78 -15.13
CA SER A 143 13.97 -20.23 -15.20
C SER A 143 14.93 -19.04 -15.16
N THR A 144 16.15 -19.26 -14.66
CA THR A 144 17.20 -18.21 -14.61
C THR A 144 17.33 -17.46 -15.93
N GLY A 145 17.32 -16.13 -15.86
CA GLY A 145 17.45 -15.25 -17.03
C GLY A 145 16.16 -15.05 -17.85
N GLN A 146 15.05 -15.70 -17.47
CA GLN A 146 13.74 -15.50 -18.10
C GLN A 146 12.87 -14.56 -17.26
N PRO A 147 12.01 -13.73 -17.88
CA PRO A 147 11.21 -12.76 -17.14
C PRO A 147 10.11 -13.45 -16.31
N VAL A 148 9.89 -12.93 -15.10
CA VAL A 148 8.72 -13.26 -14.28
C VAL A 148 7.46 -12.74 -14.97
N ALA A 149 6.39 -13.52 -14.90
CA ALA A 149 5.08 -13.10 -15.38
C ALA A 149 4.17 -12.74 -14.20
N LEU A 150 3.65 -11.52 -14.21
CA LEU A 150 2.57 -11.08 -13.33
C LEU A 150 1.23 -11.43 -13.96
N ASN A 151 0.48 -12.33 -13.33
CA ASN A 151 -0.92 -12.63 -13.60
C ASN A 151 -1.81 -11.73 -12.76
N THR A 152 -2.82 -11.11 -13.38
CA THR A 152 -3.90 -10.42 -12.68
C THR A 152 -5.21 -11.13 -12.97
N ASN A 153 -6.07 -11.28 -11.97
CA ASN A 153 -7.37 -11.93 -12.14
C ASN A 153 -8.44 -11.24 -11.29
N VAL A 154 -9.70 -11.46 -11.65
CA VAL A 154 -10.85 -10.93 -10.93
C VAL A 154 -11.91 -12.01 -10.88
N TRP A 155 -12.33 -12.37 -9.67
CA TRP A 155 -13.48 -13.23 -9.42
C TRP A 155 -14.62 -12.40 -8.84
N ALA A 156 -15.81 -12.61 -9.40
CA ALA A 156 -17.03 -12.03 -8.88
C ALA A 156 -18.09 -13.13 -8.76
N ASN A 157 -18.52 -13.39 -7.54
CA ASN A 157 -19.52 -14.42 -7.24
C ASN A 157 -19.17 -15.81 -7.80
N GLY A 158 -17.92 -16.22 -7.65
CA GLY A 158 -17.41 -17.49 -8.16
C GLY A 158 -17.06 -17.50 -9.64
N ASP A 159 -17.35 -16.43 -10.38
CA ASP A 159 -16.97 -16.30 -11.78
C ASP A 159 -15.65 -15.54 -11.92
N GLY A 160 -14.57 -16.31 -12.00
CA GLY A 160 -13.23 -15.84 -12.34
C GLY A 160 -12.98 -15.82 -13.84
N LYS A 161 -11.84 -16.40 -14.24
CA LYS A 161 -11.43 -16.60 -15.64
C LYS A 161 -11.15 -15.30 -16.41
N LYS A 162 -10.70 -14.27 -15.68
CA LYS A 162 -10.44 -12.92 -16.18
C LYS A 162 -8.95 -12.62 -16.13
N GLU A 163 -8.11 -13.59 -16.48
CA GLU A 163 -6.66 -13.51 -16.36
C GLU A 163 -6.08 -12.57 -17.43
N GLN A 164 -5.19 -11.67 -17.01
CA GLN A 164 -4.27 -10.95 -17.90
C GLN A 164 -2.86 -11.11 -17.35
N GLN A 165 -1.93 -11.52 -18.21
CA GLN A 165 -0.54 -11.79 -17.83
C GLN A 165 0.41 -10.83 -18.52
N PHE A 166 1.36 -10.30 -17.76
CA PHE A 166 2.36 -9.34 -18.23
C PHE A 166 3.75 -9.78 -17.80
N TYR A 167 4.74 -9.68 -18.69
CA TYR A 167 6.14 -9.69 -18.27
C TYR A 167 6.50 -8.35 -17.62
N LEU A 168 7.26 -8.38 -16.52
CA LEU A 168 7.74 -7.14 -15.91
C LEU A 168 8.92 -6.57 -16.72
N TRP A 169 8.99 -5.25 -16.84
CA TRP A 169 10.01 -4.52 -17.61
C TRP A 169 11.29 -4.22 -16.81
N PHE A 170 11.44 -4.87 -15.67
CA PHE A 170 12.55 -4.80 -14.74
C PHE A 170 12.76 -6.17 -14.11
N ASP A 171 13.90 -6.37 -13.42
CA ASP A 171 14.13 -7.56 -12.60
C ASP A 171 13.45 -7.38 -11.22
N PRO A 172 12.33 -8.06 -10.94
CA PRO A 172 11.60 -7.89 -9.69
C PRO A 172 12.27 -8.55 -8.47
N ALA A 173 13.39 -9.25 -8.66
CA ALA A 173 14.21 -9.80 -7.58
C ALA A 173 15.37 -8.87 -7.20
N ALA A 174 15.73 -7.91 -8.05
CA ALA A 174 16.86 -7.02 -7.83
C ALA A 174 16.59 -5.97 -6.73
N ASP A 175 15.37 -5.43 -6.68
CA ASP A 175 14.94 -4.50 -5.63
C ASP A 175 13.44 -4.64 -5.35
N TYR A 176 12.95 -3.94 -4.34
CA TYR A 176 11.55 -3.83 -4.02
C TYR A 176 10.81 -2.91 -4.99
N HIS A 177 9.73 -3.43 -5.56
CA HIS A 177 8.77 -2.66 -6.36
C HIS A 177 7.43 -2.57 -5.66
N THR A 178 6.69 -1.48 -5.89
CA THR A 178 5.39 -1.27 -5.26
C THR A 178 4.28 -1.86 -6.11
N TYR A 179 3.46 -2.73 -5.53
CA TYR A 179 2.29 -3.30 -6.20
C TYR A 179 1.05 -2.78 -5.50
N THR A 180 0.09 -2.28 -6.28
CA THR A 180 -1.11 -1.63 -5.73
C THR A 180 -2.37 -2.15 -6.39
N ILE A 181 -3.36 -2.48 -5.57
CA ILE A 181 -4.74 -2.72 -5.97
C ILE A 181 -5.58 -1.55 -5.45
N ILE A 182 -6.20 -0.81 -6.36
CA ILE A 182 -7.24 0.19 -6.03
C ILE A 182 -8.59 -0.43 -6.40
N TRP A 183 -9.44 -0.66 -5.41
CA TRP A 183 -10.74 -1.28 -5.57
C TRP A 183 -11.82 -0.33 -5.05
N ASN A 184 -12.74 0.09 -5.92
CA ASN A 184 -13.86 0.97 -5.57
C ASN A 184 -15.16 0.55 -6.25
N ASP A 185 -16.23 1.34 -6.13
CA ASP A 185 -17.55 1.05 -6.71
C ASP A 185 -17.64 1.27 -8.23
N ARG A 186 -16.53 1.65 -8.88
CA ARG A 186 -16.46 1.95 -10.33
C ARG A 186 -15.49 1.04 -11.07
N ASN A 187 -14.40 0.61 -10.45
CA ASN A 187 -13.35 -0.19 -11.08
C ASN A 187 -12.37 -0.78 -10.06
N ILE A 188 -11.61 -1.74 -10.56
CA ILE A 188 -10.39 -2.28 -9.95
C ILE A 188 -9.21 -1.83 -10.81
N ILE A 189 -8.21 -1.17 -10.23
CA ILE A 189 -6.99 -0.72 -10.90
C ILE A 189 -5.81 -1.46 -10.31
N PHE A 190 -5.03 -2.11 -11.17
CA PHE A 190 -3.77 -2.75 -10.83
C PHE A 190 -2.63 -1.82 -11.23
N LYS A 191 -1.73 -1.52 -10.29
CA LYS A 191 -0.51 -0.76 -10.56
C LYS A 191 0.74 -1.56 -10.23
N VAL A 192 1.78 -1.28 -11.00
CA VAL A 192 3.17 -1.62 -10.71
C VAL A 192 3.93 -0.31 -10.66
N ASP A 193 4.53 -0.02 -9.52
CA ASP A 193 5.04 1.28 -9.13
C ASP A 193 3.98 2.38 -9.39
N ASP A 194 4.31 3.34 -10.25
CA ASP A 194 3.42 4.45 -10.61
C ASP A 194 2.60 4.20 -11.88
N LEU A 195 2.80 3.08 -12.57
CA LEU A 195 2.14 2.78 -13.83
C LEU A 195 0.86 1.97 -13.62
N VAL A 196 -0.24 2.42 -14.22
CA VAL A 196 -1.47 1.62 -14.28
C VAL A 196 -1.30 0.56 -15.36
N LEU A 197 -1.35 -0.69 -14.92
CA LEU A 197 -1.17 -1.88 -15.76
C LEU A 197 -2.50 -2.35 -16.35
N ARG A 198 -3.54 -2.41 -15.51
CA ARG A 198 -4.86 -2.93 -15.87
C ARG A 198 -5.95 -2.16 -15.12
N CYS A 199 -7.08 -1.95 -15.77
CA CYS A 199 -8.32 -1.49 -15.16
C CYS A 199 -9.45 -2.46 -15.50
N PHE A 200 -10.16 -2.97 -14.50
CA PHE A 200 -11.38 -3.76 -14.64
C PHE A 200 -12.57 -2.88 -14.28
N THR A 201 -13.38 -2.51 -15.26
CA THR A 201 -14.48 -1.54 -15.08
C THR A 201 -15.75 -2.23 -14.62
N ARG A 202 -16.45 -1.64 -13.63
CA ARG A 202 -17.77 -2.11 -13.22
C ARG A 202 -18.81 -1.75 -14.28
N HIS A 203 -19.59 -2.75 -14.69
CA HIS A 203 -20.82 -2.57 -15.47
C HIS A 203 -22.02 -2.98 -14.61
N ALA A 204 -23.13 -2.23 -14.68
CA ALA A 204 -24.27 -2.46 -13.79
C ALA A 204 -24.95 -3.81 -14.02
N ASP A 205 -24.85 -4.35 -15.24
CA ASP A 205 -25.42 -5.61 -15.70
C ASP A 205 -24.47 -6.81 -15.57
N LEU A 206 -23.22 -6.60 -15.12
CA LEU A 206 -22.21 -7.66 -15.00
C LEU A 206 -21.77 -7.87 -13.54
N PRO A 207 -21.38 -9.11 -13.17
CA PRO A 207 -20.82 -9.38 -11.85
C PRO A 207 -19.59 -8.52 -11.55
N TYR A 208 -19.51 -8.04 -10.31
CA TYR A 208 -18.40 -7.22 -9.81
C TYR A 208 -18.21 -7.49 -8.32
N PRO A 209 -16.96 -7.57 -7.81
CA PRO A 209 -16.71 -7.75 -6.39
C PRO A 209 -17.06 -6.46 -5.66
N GLY A 210 -18.31 -6.35 -5.18
CA GLY A 210 -18.81 -5.09 -4.59
C GLY A 210 -19.72 -5.27 -3.39
N ALA A 211 -19.97 -6.52 -2.99
CA ALA A 211 -20.90 -6.85 -1.90
C ALA A 211 -20.22 -7.58 -0.74
N LYS A 212 -19.12 -8.30 -0.99
CA LYS A 212 -18.46 -9.14 0.02
C LYS A 212 -17.18 -8.47 0.52
N PRO A 213 -17.06 -8.21 1.84
CA PRO A 213 -15.79 -7.77 2.39
C PRO A 213 -14.71 -8.83 2.16
N MET A 214 -13.52 -8.40 1.77
CA MET A 214 -12.38 -9.27 1.47
C MET A 214 -11.22 -9.02 2.42
N SER A 215 -10.54 -10.08 2.83
CA SER A 215 -9.25 -9.97 3.53
C SER A 215 -8.13 -9.81 2.50
N VAL A 216 -7.02 -9.19 2.89
CA VAL A 216 -5.80 -9.11 2.09
C VAL A 216 -4.92 -10.32 2.42
N HIS A 217 -4.32 -10.91 1.41
CA HIS A 217 -3.50 -12.10 1.52
C HIS A 217 -2.19 -11.92 0.76
N ALA A 218 -1.15 -12.60 1.23
CA ALA A 218 0.03 -12.91 0.45
C ALA A 218 0.46 -14.35 0.73
N THR A 219 0.83 -15.07 -0.32
CA THR A 219 1.26 -16.48 -0.24
C THR A 219 2.50 -16.73 -1.10
N LEU A 220 3.21 -17.81 -0.80
CA LEU A 220 4.24 -18.38 -1.68
C LEU A 220 4.08 -19.89 -1.68
N TRP A 221 3.90 -20.48 -2.86
CA TRP A 221 3.55 -21.89 -3.01
C TRP A 221 4.06 -22.51 -4.32
N ASP A 222 4.01 -23.84 -4.40
CA ASP A 222 4.39 -24.62 -5.58
C ASP A 222 3.26 -24.65 -6.62
N GLY A 223 3.39 -23.82 -7.65
CA GLY A 223 2.53 -23.77 -8.82
C GLY A 223 3.04 -24.59 -10.01
N SER A 224 3.85 -25.63 -9.80
CA SER A 224 4.47 -26.45 -10.85
C SER A 224 3.51 -26.96 -11.93
N TYR A 225 2.22 -27.11 -11.63
CA TYR A 225 1.21 -27.57 -12.58
C TYR A 225 0.86 -26.55 -13.67
N TRP A 226 1.17 -25.27 -13.48
CA TRP A 226 0.72 -24.23 -14.42
C TRP A 226 1.64 -23.01 -14.54
N ALA A 227 2.33 -22.61 -13.46
CA ALA A 227 2.99 -21.31 -13.33
C ALA A 227 4.02 -21.03 -14.43
N THR A 228 4.99 -21.93 -14.60
CA THR A 228 6.09 -21.72 -15.55
C THR A 228 5.85 -22.51 -16.83
N GLN A 229 5.77 -21.77 -17.95
CA GLN A 229 5.55 -22.34 -19.28
C GLN A 229 4.35 -23.30 -19.35
N ARG A 230 3.24 -22.95 -18.68
CA ARG A 230 2.02 -23.77 -18.60
C ARG A 230 2.28 -25.14 -17.94
N GLY A 231 3.11 -25.15 -16.90
CA GLY A 231 3.46 -26.34 -16.12
C GLY A 231 4.54 -27.25 -16.73
N LYS A 232 5.16 -26.84 -17.85
CA LYS A 232 6.26 -27.61 -18.48
C LYS A 232 7.54 -27.61 -17.64
N VAL A 233 7.80 -26.52 -16.92
CA VAL A 233 8.97 -26.39 -16.04
C VAL A 233 8.47 -26.34 -14.61
N LYS A 234 8.93 -27.29 -13.79
CA LYS A 234 8.53 -27.46 -12.39
C LYS A 234 9.54 -26.80 -11.46
N VAL A 235 9.17 -26.71 -10.18
CA VAL A 235 10.09 -26.33 -9.11
C VAL A 235 11.29 -27.27 -9.08
N ASP A 236 12.49 -26.69 -9.12
CA ASP A 236 13.74 -27.38 -8.80
C ASP A 236 14.04 -27.21 -7.31
N TRP A 237 13.65 -28.20 -6.50
CA TRP A 237 13.83 -28.15 -5.05
C TRP A 237 15.29 -28.10 -4.59
N SER A 238 16.27 -28.35 -5.47
CA SER A 238 17.69 -28.15 -5.13
C SER A 238 18.06 -26.66 -5.01
N ALA A 239 17.26 -25.77 -5.59
CA ALA A 239 17.40 -24.32 -5.47
C ALA A 239 16.66 -23.73 -4.25
N ALA A 240 15.93 -24.55 -3.48
CA ALA A 240 15.28 -24.11 -2.26
C ALA A 240 16.31 -23.73 -1.17
N PRO A 241 15.99 -22.80 -0.25
CA PRO A 241 14.69 -22.15 -0.08
C PRO A 241 14.45 -21.00 -1.06
N PHE A 242 13.22 -20.91 -1.57
CA PHE A 242 12.76 -19.75 -2.33
C PHE A 242 12.18 -18.72 -1.36
N VAL A 243 12.53 -17.45 -1.52
CA VAL A 243 12.14 -16.39 -0.58
C VAL A 243 11.54 -15.22 -1.33
N VAL A 244 10.36 -14.79 -0.90
CA VAL A 244 9.76 -13.51 -1.31
C VAL A 244 9.64 -12.62 -0.10
N SER A 245 10.09 -11.37 -0.24
CA SER A 245 10.09 -10.40 0.84
C SER A 245 9.10 -9.27 0.57
N TYR A 246 8.38 -8.88 1.61
CA TYR A 246 7.33 -7.87 1.63
C TYR A 246 7.68 -6.79 2.64
N ARG A 247 7.48 -5.52 2.31
CA ARG A 247 7.59 -4.40 3.25
C ARG A 247 6.66 -3.26 2.86
N GLY A 248 6.55 -2.25 3.73
CA GLY A 248 5.82 -1.03 3.41
C GLY A 248 4.35 -1.26 3.04
N TYR A 249 3.69 -2.21 3.72
CA TYR A 249 2.27 -2.43 3.54
C TYR A 249 1.48 -1.17 3.94
N LEU A 250 0.52 -0.79 3.10
CA LEU A 250 -0.36 0.34 3.32
C LEU A 250 -1.78 -0.04 2.88
N ALA A 251 -2.75 0.19 3.76
CA ALA A 251 -4.17 0.10 3.45
C ALA A 251 -4.88 1.43 3.78
N ASP A 252 -5.33 2.13 2.74
CA ASP A 252 -6.34 3.18 2.84
C ASP A 252 -7.67 2.56 2.39
N ALA A 253 -8.42 1.97 3.32
CA ALA A 253 -9.54 1.10 3.01
C ALA A 253 -10.65 1.20 4.03
N CYS A 254 -11.88 0.92 3.59
CA CYS A 254 -13.04 0.91 4.48
C CYS A 254 -13.30 -0.50 5.01
N ALA A 255 -13.49 -0.64 6.31
CA ALA A 255 -13.83 -1.91 6.95
C ALA A 255 -15.32 -1.95 7.35
N PRO A 256 -15.97 -3.13 7.31
CA PRO A 256 -17.30 -3.28 7.90
C PRO A 256 -17.30 -2.92 9.39
N ALA A 257 -18.25 -2.08 9.83
CA ALA A 257 -18.35 -1.65 11.22
C ALA A 257 -19.32 -2.51 12.07
N GLY A 258 -19.70 -3.69 11.56
CA GLY A 258 -20.76 -4.55 12.10
C GLY A 258 -21.97 -4.62 11.17
N ALA A 259 -22.84 -5.61 11.40
CA ALA A 259 -24.03 -5.84 10.57
C ALA A 259 -24.94 -4.60 10.54
N GLY A 260 -25.35 -4.18 9.34
CA GLY A 260 -26.24 -3.03 9.13
C GLY A 260 -25.62 -1.66 9.41
N ARG A 261 -24.34 -1.58 9.77
CA ARG A 261 -23.65 -0.31 10.02
C ARG A 261 -22.92 0.19 8.78
N PRO A 262 -22.81 1.52 8.57
CA PRO A 262 -22.00 2.07 7.51
C PRO A 262 -20.55 1.58 7.59
N LEU A 263 -19.87 1.56 6.45
CA LEU A 263 -18.44 1.24 6.43
C LEU A 263 -17.65 2.26 7.26
N ALA A 264 -16.70 1.76 8.06
CA ALA A 264 -15.75 2.58 8.78
C ALA A 264 -14.54 2.85 7.87
N CYS A 265 -14.45 4.08 7.37
CA CYS A 265 -13.33 4.53 6.55
C CYS A 265 -12.42 5.47 7.37
N PRO A 266 -11.09 5.43 7.18
CA PRO A 266 -10.18 6.39 7.80
C PRO A 266 -10.56 7.85 7.47
N ALA A 267 -10.44 8.74 8.46
CA ALA A 267 -10.74 10.16 8.27
C ALA A 267 -9.68 10.84 7.39
N GLY A 268 -10.11 11.77 6.53
CA GLY A 268 -9.20 12.51 5.65
C GLY A 268 -8.64 11.69 4.48
N THR A 269 -9.13 10.47 4.27
CA THR A 269 -8.78 9.60 3.15
C THR A 269 -9.95 9.44 2.18
N GLY A 270 -9.73 8.78 1.04
CA GLY A 270 -10.79 8.58 0.01
C GLY A 270 -10.44 9.00 -1.41
N ARG A 271 -9.16 9.28 -1.69
CA ARG A 271 -8.66 9.54 -3.06
C ARG A 271 -8.96 8.36 -4.01
N TRP A 272 -9.01 7.15 -3.46
CA TRP A 272 -9.32 5.92 -4.19
C TRP A 272 -10.82 5.75 -4.49
N MET A 273 -11.72 6.31 -3.68
CA MET A 273 -13.17 6.00 -3.71
C MET A 273 -13.84 6.30 -5.05
N ARG A 274 -13.42 7.38 -5.72
CA ARG A 274 -13.96 7.78 -7.04
C ARG A 274 -12.91 7.65 -8.14
N ARG A 275 -11.80 6.97 -7.87
CA ARG A 275 -10.67 6.89 -8.77
C ARG A 275 -11.07 6.15 -10.05
N ARG A 276 -10.65 6.71 -11.19
CA ARG A 276 -10.70 6.11 -12.52
C ARG A 276 -9.39 6.45 -13.21
N PRO A 277 -8.84 5.58 -14.10
CA PRO A 277 -7.65 5.93 -14.87
C PRO A 277 -7.82 7.27 -15.59
N SER A 278 -6.82 8.14 -15.50
CA SER A 278 -6.75 9.37 -16.30
C SER A 278 -6.50 9.05 -17.79
N ALA A 279 -6.54 10.07 -18.66
CA ALA A 279 -6.18 9.87 -20.07
C ALA A 279 -4.73 9.40 -20.22
N ALA A 280 -3.80 9.96 -19.45
CA ALA A 280 -2.40 9.54 -19.45
C ALA A 280 -2.23 8.09 -18.99
N GLU A 281 -2.96 7.67 -17.95
CA GLU A 281 -2.91 6.29 -17.45
C GLU A 281 -3.59 5.28 -18.37
N ARG A 282 -4.61 5.69 -19.14
CA ARG A 282 -5.09 4.84 -20.25
C ARG A 282 -3.99 4.62 -21.29
N GLY A 283 -3.14 5.63 -21.51
CA GLY A 283 -1.91 5.50 -22.29
C GLY A 283 -0.93 4.48 -21.69
N THR A 284 -0.73 4.47 -20.37
CA THR A 284 0.14 3.48 -19.72
C THR A 284 -0.42 2.06 -19.80
N VAL A 285 -1.75 1.89 -19.68
CA VAL A 285 -2.41 0.59 -19.90
C VAL A 285 -2.18 0.13 -21.35
N ALA A 286 -2.38 1.01 -22.33
CA ALA A 286 -2.15 0.66 -23.74
C ALA A 286 -0.69 0.30 -24.01
N TRP A 287 0.26 1.04 -23.43
CA TRP A 287 1.69 0.73 -23.49
C TRP A 287 2.00 -0.63 -22.87
N ALA A 288 1.46 -0.93 -21.69
CA ALA A 288 1.74 -2.18 -21.01
C ALA A 288 1.16 -3.38 -21.78
N LYS A 289 -0.08 -3.24 -22.30
CA LYS A 289 -0.70 -4.22 -23.18
C LYS A 289 0.12 -4.47 -24.44
N LYS A 290 0.58 -3.41 -25.10
CA LYS A 290 1.33 -3.51 -26.36
C LYS A 290 2.70 -4.18 -26.19
N ASN A 291 3.42 -3.84 -25.12
CA ASN A 291 4.84 -4.19 -25.01
C ASN A 291 5.10 -5.40 -24.09
N TYR A 292 4.20 -5.69 -23.15
CA TYR A 292 4.48 -6.64 -22.07
C TYR A 292 3.39 -7.70 -21.85
N MET A 293 2.20 -7.53 -22.42
CA MET A 293 1.13 -8.52 -22.25
C MET A 293 1.44 -9.79 -23.02
N ARG A 294 1.38 -10.91 -22.30
CA ARG A 294 1.60 -12.26 -22.80
C ARG A 294 0.29 -13.01 -23.01
N TYR A 295 -0.71 -12.71 -22.19
CA TYR A 295 -2.02 -13.37 -22.22
C TYR A 295 -3.11 -12.38 -21.86
N ASN A 296 -4.24 -12.48 -22.55
CA ASN A 296 -5.45 -11.73 -22.28
C ASN A 296 -6.66 -12.63 -22.50
N TYR A 297 -7.44 -12.89 -21.45
CA TYR A 297 -8.65 -13.70 -21.54
C TYR A 297 -9.65 -13.18 -22.60
N CYS A 298 -9.69 -11.86 -22.85
CA CYS A 298 -10.54 -11.24 -23.86
C CYS A 298 -10.16 -11.59 -25.31
N ASP A 299 -8.96 -12.14 -25.54
CA ASP A 299 -8.47 -12.53 -26.86
C ASP A 299 -8.38 -14.07 -26.99
N ASP A 300 -8.81 -14.81 -25.97
CA ASP A 300 -8.69 -16.27 -25.89
C ASP A 300 -9.95 -16.97 -26.47
N GLY A 301 -9.98 -17.10 -27.79
CA GLY A 301 -11.07 -17.78 -28.50
C GLY A 301 -11.15 -19.29 -28.20
N TRP A 302 -10.08 -19.91 -27.71
CA TRP A 302 -10.10 -21.31 -27.29
C TRP A 302 -10.86 -21.48 -25.98
N ARG A 303 -10.66 -20.56 -25.03
CA ARG A 303 -11.37 -20.56 -23.75
C ARG A 303 -12.80 -20.08 -23.87
N PHE A 304 -13.07 -19.16 -24.79
CA PHE A 304 -14.40 -18.58 -25.01
C PHE A 304 -14.91 -18.79 -26.45
N PRO A 305 -15.11 -20.05 -26.89
CA PRO A 305 -15.48 -20.36 -28.27
C PRO A 305 -16.91 -19.92 -28.64
N LYS A 306 -17.73 -19.57 -27.64
CA LYS A 306 -19.11 -19.11 -27.81
C LYS A 306 -19.27 -17.58 -27.72
N GLY A 307 -18.16 -16.84 -27.73
CA GLY A 307 -18.13 -15.40 -27.58
C GLY A 307 -17.45 -14.97 -26.27
N PHE A 308 -16.77 -13.83 -26.33
CA PHE A 308 -16.00 -13.30 -25.22
C PHE A 308 -16.89 -12.74 -24.10
N PRO A 309 -16.39 -12.69 -22.85
CA PRO A 309 -17.07 -12.01 -21.76
C PRO A 309 -17.49 -10.57 -22.14
N ALA A 310 -18.69 -10.17 -21.74
CA ALA A 310 -19.32 -8.94 -22.23
C ALA A 310 -18.56 -7.66 -21.85
N GLU A 311 -17.78 -7.68 -20.78
CA GLU A 311 -16.89 -6.59 -20.38
C GLU A 311 -15.77 -6.36 -21.39
N CYS A 312 -15.35 -7.37 -22.16
CA CYS A 312 -14.19 -7.28 -23.06
C CYS A 312 -14.38 -6.28 -24.19
N SER A 313 -15.59 -6.15 -24.73
CA SER A 313 -15.93 -5.18 -25.78
C SER A 313 -16.26 -3.78 -25.26
N ARG A 314 -16.29 -3.62 -23.93
CA ARG A 314 -16.65 -2.38 -23.23
C ARG A 314 -15.47 -1.76 -22.45
N SER A 315 -14.30 -2.41 -22.54
CA SER A 315 -13.07 -2.12 -21.79
C SER A 315 -12.13 -1.14 -22.50
#